data_AF-A0A0N7KP04-F1
#
_entry.id   AF-A0A0N7KP04-F1
#
_cell.length_a   1.000
_cell.length_b   1.000
_cell.length_c   1.000
_cell.angle_alpha   90.00
_cell.angle_beta   90.00
_cell.angle_gamma   90.00
#
_symmetry.space_group_name_H-M   'P 1'
#
loop_
_entity.id
_entity.type
_entity.pdbx_description
1 polymer ?
#
loop_
_entity_poly.entity_id
_entity_poly.type
_entity_poly.pdbx_seq_one_letter_code
_entity_poly.pdbx_strand_id
1 'polypeptide(L)' 'MADTFPELSVTASDCIEMMWIQSMLYFAFYGMGKPLEMLLDRGTSKPDKYLKAKPDSVRPRTCPAKSGRPPGAGS' A
#
# COMPACT_ATOMS: atom_id res chain seq x y z
N MET A 1 15.48 -1.51 -5.74
CA MET A 1 14.85 -2.27 -4.62
C MET A 1 15.90 -2.78 -3.67
N ALA A 2 16.91 -3.51 -4.16
CA ALA A 2 18.03 -4.01 -3.34
C ALA A 2 18.71 -2.92 -2.49
N ASP A 3 18.96 -1.72 -3.05
CA ASP A 3 19.68 -0.67 -2.31
C ASP A 3 18.81 0.19 -1.39
N THR A 4 17.50 0.24 -1.62
CA THR A 4 16.59 1.16 -0.90
C THR A 4 15.81 0.46 0.20
N PHE A 5 15.53 -0.83 0.03
CA PHE A 5 14.78 -1.62 0.99
C PHE A 5 15.31 -3.06 1.06
N PRO A 6 16.57 -3.24 1.51
CA PRO A 6 17.25 -4.54 1.53
C PRO A 6 16.57 -5.55 2.49
N GLU A 7 15.90 -5.06 3.53
CA GLU A 7 15.19 -5.88 4.54
C GLU A 7 14.19 -6.86 3.90
N LEU A 8 13.57 -6.47 2.78
CA LEU A 8 12.59 -7.29 2.08
C LEU A 8 13.23 -8.42 1.25
N SER A 9 14.55 -8.37 1.01
CA SER A 9 15.32 -9.41 0.30
C SER A 9 14.76 -9.86 -1.05
N VAL A 10 14.09 -8.96 -1.79
CA VAL A 10 13.50 -9.26 -3.10
C VAL A 10 14.60 -9.48 -4.14
N THR A 11 14.51 -10.59 -4.87
CA THR A 11 15.39 -10.95 -5.97
C THR A 11 14.71 -10.72 -7.32
N ALA A 12 15.50 -10.73 -8.41
CA ALA A 12 14.94 -10.61 -9.76
C ALA A 12 13.96 -11.74 -10.11
N SER A 13 14.12 -12.92 -9.49
CA SER A 13 13.26 -14.08 -9.69
C SER A 13 11.86 -13.92 -9.08
N ASP A 14 11.70 -13.01 -8.12
CA ASP A 14 10.41 -12.69 -7.50
C ASP A 14 9.60 -11.68 -8.35
N CYS A 15 10.27 -10.98 -9.27
CA CYS A 15 9.65 -9.99 -10.14
C CYS A 15 9.09 -10.64 -11.41
N ILE A 16 7.86 -10.26 -11.77
CA ILE A 16 7.22 -10.73 -13.00
C ILE A 16 6.89 -9.52 -13.87
N GLU A 17 7.50 -9.44 -15.06
CA GLU A 17 7.15 -8.42 -16.05
C GLU A 17 5.85 -8.78 -16.77
N MET A 18 4.95 -7.80 -16.89
CA MET A 18 3.66 -7.93 -17.56
C MET A 18 3.14 -6.57 -18.02
N MET A 19 2.14 -6.57 -18.91
CA MET A 19 1.45 -5.34 -19.28
C MET A 19 0.68 -4.79 -18.06
N TRP A 20 0.52 -3.47 -17.97
CA TRP A 20 -0.23 -2.83 -16.87
C TRP A 20 -1.61 -3.45 -16.64
N ILE A 21 -2.37 -3.74 -17.69
CA ILE A 21 -3.71 -4.32 -17.55
C ILE A 21 -3.67 -5.76 -16.99
N GLN A 22 -2.61 -6.53 -17.26
CA GLN A 22 -2.42 -7.85 -16.66
C GLN A 22 -2.07 -7.75 -15.17
N SER A 23 -1.39 -6.67 -14.75
CA SER A 23 -1.15 -6.42 -13.32
C SER A 23 -2.46 -6.22 -12.55
N MET A 24 -3.50 -5.64 -13.16
CA MET A 24 -4.81 -5.50 -12.54
C MET A 24 -5.46 -6.86 -12.24
N LEU A 25 -5.35 -7.82 -13.17
CA LEU A 25 -5.81 -9.19 -12.94
C LEU A 25 -5.04 -9.88 -11.80
N TYR A 26 -3.72 -9.67 -11.76
CA TYR A 26 -2.87 -10.21 -10.69
C TYR A 26 -3.28 -9.66 -9.32
N PHE A 27 -3.44 -8.34 -9.18
CA PHE A 27 -3.86 -7.70 -7.93
C PHE A 27 -5.33 -7.97 -7.54
N ALA A 28 -6.20 -8.27 -8.51
CA ALA A 28 -7.57 -8.72 -8.27
C ALA A 28 -7.65 -10.20 -7.84
N PHE A 29 -6.51 -10.87 -7.63
CA PHE A 29 -6.40 -12.28 -7.23
C PHE A 29 -6.99 -13.29 -8.25
N TYR A 30 -7.16 -12.89 -9.51
CA TYR A 30 -7.54 -13.83 -10.58
C TYR A 30 -6.38 -14.75 -10.99
N GLY A 31 -5.15 -14.33 -10.70
CA GLY A 31 -3.92 -15.04 -11.06
C GLY A 31 -3.38 -14.65 -12.44
N MET A 32 -2.25 -15.26 -12.79
CA MET A 32 -1.55 -15.01 -14.05
C MET A 32 -2.22 -15.73 -15.23
N GLY A 33 -2.24 -15.09 -16.40
CA GLY A 33 -2.70 -15.71 -17.66
C GLY A 33 -4.22 -15.79 -17.82
N LYS A 34 -5.00 -15.09 -16.98
CA LYS A 34 -6.45 -15.00 -17.14
C LYS A 34 -6.86 -14.07 -18.29
N PRO A 35 -8.00 -14.36 -18.95
CA PRO A 35 -8.55 -13.47 -19.96
C PRO A 35 -8.90 -12.11 -19.36
N LEU A 36 -8.65 -11.04 -20.13
CA LEU A 36 -8.90 -9.66 -19.71
C LEU A 36 -10.39 -9.39 -19.48
N GLU A 37 -11.24 -10.17 -20.14
CA GLU A 37 -12.69 -10.15 -20.01
C GLU A 37 -13.17 -10.44 -18.59
N MET A 38 -12.35 -11.07 -17.73
CA MET A 38 -12.69 -11.25 -16.30
C MET A 38 -12.80 -9.92 -15.56
N LEU A 39 -12.13 -8.86 -16.03
CA LEU A 39 -12.28 -7.51 -15.47
C LEU A 39 -13.65 -6.88 -15.81
N LEU A 40 -14.40 -7.45 -16.76
CA LEU A 40 -15.74 -6.99 -17.10
C LEU A 40 -16.81 -7.56 -16.16
N ASP A 41 -16.48 -8.58 -15.36
CA ASP A 41 -17.39 -9.12 -14.36
C ASP A 41 -17.60 -8.08 -13.23
N ARG A 42 -18.85 -7.66 -13.07
CA ARG A 42 -19.24 -6.64 -12.07
C ARG A 42 -19.46 -7.24 -10.68
N GLY A 43 -19.34 -8.55 -10.51
CA GLY A 43 -19.51 -9.20 -9.21
C GLY A 43 -20.89 -8.92 -8.62
N THR A 44 -21.95 -9.12 -9.41
CA THR A 44 -23.34 -8.87 -9.00
C THR A 44 -23.85 -9.82 -7.91
N SER A 45 -23.02 -10.76 -7.45
CA SER A 45 -23.27 -11.52 -6.23
C SER A 45 -23.19 -10.60 -5.01
N LYS A 46 -24.17 -10.74 -4.11
CA LYS A 46 -24.10 -10.10 -2.79
C LYS A 46 -22.76 -10.44 -2.16
N PRO A 47 -22.05 -9.48 -1.53
CA PRO A 47 -20.79 -9.79 -0.89
C PRO A 47 -21.01 -10.93 0.11
N ASP A 48 -20.20 -11.99 0.01
CA ASP A 48 -20.34 -13.19 0.85
C ASP A 48 -20.30 -12.88 2.35
N LYS A 49 -19.72 -11.72 2.71
CA LYS A 49 -19.49 -11.31 4.10
C LYS A 49 -19.73 -9.81 4.25
N TYR A 50 -20.40 -9.44 5.34
CA TYR A 50 -20.47 -8.05 5.79
C TYR A 50 -19.14 -7.66 6.45
N LEU A 51 -18.53 -6.56 5.99
CA LEU A 51 -17.25 -6.06 6.50
C LEU A 51 -17.42 -4.66 7.10
N LYS A 52 -16.95 -4.47 8.34
CA LYS A 52 -16.74 -3.15 8.95
C LYS A 52 -15.24 -2.94 9.16
N ALA A 53 -14.63 -2.11 8.34
CA ALA A 53 -13.24 -1.69 8.46
C ALA A 53 -13.16 -0.18 8.69
N LYS A 54 -12.21 0.28 9.51
CA LYS A 54 -11.91 1.70 9.70
C LYS A 54 -10.50 1.99 9.17
N PRO A 55 -10.33 2.86 8.16
CA PRO A 55 -9.01 3.29 7.72
C PRO A 55 -8.42 4.28 8.73
N ASP A 56 -7.12 4.19 8.95
CA ASP A 56 -6.36 5.18 9.72
C ASP A 56 -5.20 5.69 8.86
N SER A 57 -4.80 6.94 9.08
CA SER A 57 -3.70 7.57 8.34
C SER A 57 -2.53 7.84 9.27
N VAL A 58 -1.39 7.22 8.97
CA VAL A 58 -0.17 7.40 9.74
C VAL A 58 0.52 8.71 9.35
N ARG A 59 0.84 9.53 10.35
CA ARG A 59 1.73 10.70 10.21
C ARG A 59 3.00 10.49 11.05
N PRO A 60 4.13 11.10 10.66
CA PRO A 60 5.34 11.08 11.45
C PRO A 60 5.05 11.53 12.89
N ARG A 61 5.53 10.75 13.85
CA ARG A 61 5.47 11.08 15.29
C ARG A 61 6.57 12.10 15.62
N THR A 62 6.62 13.21 14.91
CA THR A 62 7.43 14.33 15.37
C THR A 62 6.60 15.05 16.42
N CYS A 63 6.82 14.73 17.70
CA CYS A 63 6.45 15.65 18.76
C CYS A 63 7.10 17.00 18.40
N PRO A 64 6.35 18.11 18.32
CA PRO A 64 6.99 19.39 18.15
C PRO A 64 7.93 19.55 19.34
N ALA A 65 9.22 19.77 19.07
CA ALA A 65 10.14 20.22 20.10
C ALA A 65 9.42 21.37 20.81
N LYS A 66 9.11 21.21 22.10
CA LYS A 66 8.57 22.32 22.89
C LYS A 66 9.52 23.48 22.61
N SER A 67 8.99 24.57 22.04
CA SER A 67 9.69 25.83 22.02
C SER A 67 9.93 26.18 23.48
N GLY A 68 11.10 25.77 23.98
CA GLY A 68 11.58 26.16 25.29
C GLY A 68 11.61 27.68 25.26
N ARG A 69 10.77 28.29 26.10
CA ARG A 69 10.87 29.70 26.43
C ARG A 69 12.33 29.96 26.82
N PRO A 70 13.06 30.87 26.16
CA PRO A 70 14.44 31.13 26.55
C PRO A 70 14.44 31.67 28.00
N PRO A 71 15.30 31.17 28.89
CA PRO A 71 15.48 31.75 30.20
C PRO A 71 16.35 32.99 30.02
N GLY A 72 15.77 34.19 30.20
CA GLY A 72 16.53 35.43 30.12
C GLY A 72 15.74 36.61 29.56
N ALA A 73 14.79 37.12 30.34
CA ALA A 73 14.47 38.54 30.30
C ALA A 73 14.67 39.04 31.73
N GLY A 74 15.90 39.46 32.03
CA GLY A 74 16.23 40.16 33.26
C GLY A 74 15.90 41.65 33.14
N SER A 75 15.26 42.20 34.16
CA SER A 75 15.84 43.19 35.07
C SER A 75 15.12 43.09 36.40
#